data_AF-X1MVE4-F1
#
_entry.id   AF-X1MVE4-F1
#
_cell.length_a   1.000
_cell.length_b   1.000
_cell.length_c   1.000
_cell.angle_alpha   90.00
_cell.angle_beta   90.00
_cell.angle_gamma   90.00
#
_symmetry.space_group_name_H-M   'P 1'
#
loop_
_entity.id
_entity.type
_entity.pdbx_description
1 polymer ?
#
loop_
_entity_poly.entity_id
_entity_poly.type
_entity_poly.pdbx_seq_one_letter_code
_entity_poly.pdbx_strand_id
1 'polypeptide(L)'
;AYYFLFQGFPVSVEPPLKVKRAFDPVGHKTDPVDSKQIAEYAYRFQDELTSWKPRDEILEKIRQLLSVREQFTKQKVALDNSIQAYSKQRVQVTLIRKAQKETLNQLKKQIARIDKELEKLIKQDPEIFQRANNLDSIPGCGMLLAAHLLVITENFTKIQNSKRLAAFVGIVPYQHQSGTSVFKKAKIRHFGPGPSRKLLRLAAQSVATHNVTFRRYYLRKLDQGKAKPLVLNNIANKLL
;
A
#
# COMPACT_ATOMS: atom_id res chain seq x y z
N ALA A 1 6.46 20.37 -3.33
CA ALA A 1 7.41 20.08 -2.24
C ALA A 1 8.86 20.17 -2.74
N TYR A 2 9.34 19.23 -3.57
CA TYR A 2 10.71 19.26 -4.12
C TYR A 2 11.12 20.62 -4.71
N TYR A 3 10.31 21.18 -5.62
CA TYR A 3 10.59 22.48 -6.24
C TYR A 3 10.84 23.59 -5.20
N PHE A 4 9.94 23.76 -4.22
CA PHE A 4 10.07 24.78 -3.18
C PHE A 4 11.29 24.56 -2.28
N LEU A 5 11.58 23.31 -1.94
CA LEU A 5 12.77 22.98 -1.16
C LEU A 5 14.07 23.33 -1.92
N PHE A 6 14.13 23.05 -3.22
CA PHE A 6 15.29 23.39 -4.06
C PHE A 6 15.46 24.90 -4.26
N GLN A 7 14.38 25.66 -4.15
CA GLN A 7 14.42 27.13 -4.14
C GLN A 7 14.80 27.71 -2.76
N GLY A 8 15.11 26.86 -1.77
CA GLY A 8 15.54 27.28 -0.43
C GLY A 8 14.40 27.59 0.54
N PHE A 9 13.15 27.33 0.17
CA PHE A 9 12.02 27.57 1.08
C PHE A 9 11.87 26.44 2.10
N PRO A 10 11.52 26.76 3.36
CA PRO A 10 11.09 25.75 4.32
C PRO A 10 9.75 25.17 3.86
N VAL A 11 9.68 23.85 3.74
CA VAL A 11 8.48 23.14 3.28
C VAL A 11 7.96 22.26 4.40
N SER A 12 6.65 22.25 4.63
CA SER A 12 5.96 21.20 5.38
C SER A 12 4.95 20.51 4.46
N VAL A 13 4.73 19.20 4.66
CA VAL A 13 3.78 18.40 3.87
C VAL A 13 2.84 17.68 4.83
N GLU A 14 1.61 18.20 4.90
CA GLU A 14 0.57 17.67 5.77
C GLU A 14 -0.47 16.84 5.01
N PRO A 15 -1.06 15.79 5.63
CA PRO A 15 -2.15 15.06 5.02
C PRO A 15 -3.37 15.98 4.76
N PRO A 16 -3.95 15.99 3.55
CA PRO A 16 -5.08 16.88 3.23
C PRO A 16 -6.28 16.73 4.16
N LEU A 17 -6.54 15.51 4.62
CA LEU A 17 -7.63 15.22 5.55
C LEU A 17 -7.39 15.81 6.95
N LYS A 18 -6.13 15.97 7.38
CA LYS A 18 -5.77 16.61 8.65
C LYS A 18 -6.10 18.10 8.58
N VAL A 19 -5.62 18.77 7.52
CA VAL A 19 -5.91 20.19 7.25
C VAL A 19 -7.41 20.44 7.17
N LYS A 20 -8.13 19.63 6.37
CA LYS A 20 -9.58 19.78 6.20
C LYS A 20 -10.38 19.63 7.49
N ARG A 21 -9.92 18.80 8.43
CA ARG A 21 -10.63 18.54 9.71
C ARG A 21 -10.38 19.61 10.76
N ALA A 22 -9.39 20.47 10.56
CA ALA A 22 -9.10 21.58 11.47
C ALA A 22 -10.11 22.73 11.34
N PHE A 23 -10.91 22.74 10.27
CA PHE A 23 -11.92 23.75 10.01
C PHE A 23 -13.30 23.15 9.90
N ASP A 24 -14.30 23.95 10.24
CA ASP A 24 -15.69 23.60 10.00
C ASP A 24 -15.97 23.45 8.49
N PRO A 25 -17.00 22.66 8.12
CA PRO A 25 -17.39 22.54 6.72
C PRO A 25 -17.84 23.90 6.17
N VAL A 26 -16.94 24.58 5.46
CA VAL A 26 -17.29 25.77 4.68
C VAL A 26 -18.04 25.32 3.44
N GLY A 27 -19.08 26.07 3.04
CA GLY A 27 -20.00 25.74 1.93
C GLY A 27 -19.32 25.50 0.59
N HIS A 28 -19.45 26.44 -0.37
CA HIS A 28 -18.88 26.24 -1.70
C HIS A 28 -17.35 26.21 -1.65
N LYS A 29 -16.78 25.08 -2.07
CA LYS A 29 -15.33 24.93 -2.21
C LYS A 29 -14.86 25.64 -3.47
N THR A 30 -13.99 26.61 -3.29
CA THR A 30 -13.32 27.34 -4.36
C THR A 30 -11.84 27.44 -4.01
N ASP A 31 -10.97 27.54 -5.02
CA ASP A 31 -9.52 27.66 -4.81
C ASP A 31 -9.11 28.82 -3.85
N PRO A 32 -9.78 29.99 -3.86
CA PRO A 32 -9.52 31.04 -2.87
C PRO A 32 -9.85 30.65 -1.42
N VAL A 33 -10.92 29.86 -1.21
CA VAL A 33 -11.29 29.39 0.12
C VAL A 33 -10.28 28.35 0.61
N ASP A 34 -9.90 27.40 -0.23
CA ASP A 34 -8.96 26.34 0.12
C ASP A 34 -7.56 26.92 0.42
N SER A 35 -7.07 27.86 -0.40
CA SER A 35 -5.79 28.53 -0.17
C SER A 35 -5.76 29.33 1.14
N LYS A 36 -6.84 30.06 1.45
CA LYS A 36 -6.99 30.78 2.72
C LYS A 36 -6.96 29.81 3.91
N GLN A 37 -7.68 28.69 3.83
CA GLN A 37 -7.68 27.67 4.89
C GLN A 37 -6.31 27.02 5.09
N ILE A 38 -5.59 26.74 4.01
CA ILE A 38 -4.22 26.20 4.10
C ILE A 38 -3.28 27.20 4.77
N ALA A 39 -3.37 28.49 4.42
CA ALA A 39 -2.57 29.54 5.06
C ALA A 39 -2.91 29.70 6.53
N GLU A 40 -4.20 29.73 6.88
CA GLU A 40 -4.68 29.79 8.26
C GLU A 40 -4.25 28.57 9.07
N TYR A 41 -4.27 27.37 8.47
CA TYR A 41 -3.79 26.15 9.09
C TYR A 41 -2.30 26.25 9.40
N ALA A 42 -1.51 26.68 8.41
CA ALA A 42 -0.08 26.80 8.57
C ALA A 42 0.31 27.82 9.65
N TYR A 43 -0.46 28.91 9.77
CA TYR A 43 -0.26 29.91 10.81
C TYR A 43 -0.65 29.39 12.20
N ARG A 44 -1.81 28.72 12.32
CA ARG A 44 -2.32 28.24 13.61
C ARG A 44 -1.53 27.09 14.21
N PHE A 45 -1.06 26.17 13.37
CA PHE A 45 -0.37 24.94 13.79
C PHE A 45 1.15 25.03 13.53
N GLN A 46 1.70 26.24 13.48
CA GLN A 46 3.10 26.47 13.13
C GLN A 46 4.07 25.68 14.03
N ASP A 47 3.72 25.50 15.30
CA ASP A 47 4.45 24.72 16.30
C ASP A 47 4.40 23.20 16.05
N GLU A 48 3.33 22.69 15.44
CA GLU A 48 3.19 21.28 15.07
C GLU A 48 3.77 20.96 13.68
N LEU A 49 4.03 21.98 12.83
CA LEU A 49 4.52 21.76 11.47
C LEU A 49 5.97 21.26 11.48
N THR A 50 6.17 20.08 10.91
CA THR A 50 7.52 19.52 10.74
C THR A 50 8.12 19.87 9.38
N SER A 51 9.41 20.22 9.36
CA SER A 51 10.13 20.41 8.11
C SER A 51 10.16 19.11 7.30
N TRP A 52 9.56 19.16 6.12
CA TRP A 52 9.54 18.06 5.18
C TRP A 52 10.92 17.86 4.59
N LYS A 53 11.40 16.62 4.64
CA LYS A 53 12.63 16.19 3.99
C LYS A 53 12.29 15.25 2.82
N PRO A 54 13.04 15.33 1.71
CA PRO A 54 12.90 14.38 0.63
C PRO A 54 13.30 13.00 1.14
N ARG A 55 12.73 11.96 0.52
CA ARG A 55 13.17 10.59 0.79
C ARG A 55 14.58 10.40 0.25
N ASP A 56 15.28 9.43 0.83
CA ASP A 56 16.53 8.94 0.27
C ASP A 56 16.33 8.53 -1.19
N GLU A 57 17.30 8.88 -2.04
CA GLU A 57 17.20 8.71 -3.49
C GLU A 57 16.94 7.24 -3.87
N ILE A 58 17.56 6.29 -3.16
CA ILE A 58 17.39 4.86 -3.36
C ILE A 58 15.95 4.42 -3.06
N LEU A 59 15.37 4.87 -1.93
CA LEU A 59 13.98 4.57 -1.58
C LEU A 59 12.99 5.18 -2.59
N GLU A 60 13.28 6.39 -3.07
CA GLU A 60 12.44 7.05 -4.07
C GLU A 60 12.49 6.31 -5.42
N LYS A 61 13.66 5.84 -5.85
CA LYS A 61 13.80 4.94 -7.02
C LYS A 61 13.01 3.64 -6.83
N ILE A 62 13.14 2.97 -5.69
CA ILE A 62 12.38 1.76 -5.36
C ILE A 62 10.87 2.04 -5.41
N ARG A 63 10.39 3.14 -4.83
CA ARG A 63 8.98 3.56 -4.86
C ARG A 63 8.46 3.70 -6.28
N GLN A 64 9.23 4.36 -7.16
CA GLN A 64 8.84 4.55 -8.56
C GLN A 64 8.75 3.22 -9.31
N LEU A 65 9.74 2.34 -9.14
CA LEU A 65 9.73 0.99 -9.74
C LEU A 65 8.53 0.17 -9.26
N LEU A 66 8.23 0.16 -7.95
CA LEU A 66 7.05 -0.52 -7.40
C LEU A 66 5.74 0.01 -7.99
N SER A 67 5.64 1.33 -8.20
CA SER A 67 4.47 1.95 -8.82
C SER A 67 4.26 1.47 -10.25
N VAL A 68 5.30 1.50 -11.08
CA VAL A 68 5.24 1.03 -12.48
C VAL A 68 4.95 -0.47 -12.53
N ARG A 69 5.57 -1.25 -11.64
CA ARG A 69 5.31 -2.69 -11.53
C ARG A 69 3.84 -3.00 -11.25
N GLU A 70 3.22 -2.28 -10.31
CA GLU A 70 1.79 -2.46 -9.99
C GLU A 70 0.91 -2.05 -11.18
N GLN A 71 1.26 -0.98 -11.91
CA GLN A 71 0.58 -0.60 -13.15
C GLN A 71 0.64 -1.73 -14.20
N PHE A 72 1.83 -2.26 -14.49
CA PHE A 72 1.98 -3.36 -15.45
C PHE A 72 1.29 -4.64 -14.98
N THR A 73 1.28 -4.91 -13.67
CA THR A 73 0.55 -6.04 -13.10
C THR A 73 -0.96 -5.91 -13.34
N LYS A 74 -1.53 -4.71 -13.16
CA LYS A 74 -2.95 -4.45 -13.45
C LYS A 74 -3.26 -4.64 -14.94
N GLN A 75 -2.43 -4.11 -15.83
CA GLN A 75 -2.58 -4.28 -17.27
C GLN A 75 -2.49 -5.75 -17.69
N LYS A 76 -1.53 -6.50 -17.14
CA LYS A 76 -1.37 -7.94 -17.36
C LYS A 76 -2.65 -8.69 -16.97
N VAL A 77 -3.20 -8.43 -15.78
CA VAL A 77 -4.42 -9.10 -15.30
C VAL A 77 -5.62 -8.74 -16.18
N ALA A 78 -5.76 -7.48 -16.58
CA ALA A 78 -6.82 -7.04 -17.48
C ALA A 78 -6.75 -7.77 -18.85
N LEU A 79 -5.54 -7.90 -19.41
CA LEU A 79 -5.34 -8.64 -20.66
C LEU A 79 -5.58 -10.13 -20.50
N ASP A 80 -5.15 -10.75 -19.40
CA ASP A 80 -5.40 -12.17 -19.15
C ASP A 80 -6.90 -12.48 -19.08
N ASN A 81 -7.66 -11.65 -18.35
CA ASN A 81 -9.11 -11.73 -18.29
C ASN A 81 -9.75 -11.51 -19.67
N SER A 82 -9.24 -10.55 -20.45
CA SER A 82 -9.71 -10.29 -21.82
C SER A 82 -9.50 -11.50 -22.73
N ILE A 83 -8.30 -12.09 -22.73
CA ILE A 83 -7.99 -13.31 -23.50
C ILE A 83 -8.94 -14.45 -23.12
N GLN A 84 -9.19 -14.64 -21.81
CA GLN A 84 -10.14 -15.65 -21.34
C GLN A 84 -11.57 -15.36 -21.81
N ALA A 85 -12.01 -14.11 -21.79
CA ALA A 85 -13.34 -13.71 -22.26
C ALA A 85 -13.51 -13.97 -23.76
N TYR A 86 -12.55 -13.58 -24.60
CA TYR A 86 -12.57 -13.85 -26.04
C TYR A 86 -12.51 -15.35 -26.36
N SER A 87 -11.82 -16.15 -25.54
CA SER A 87 -11.77 -17.61 -25.75
C SER A 87 -13.11 -18.32 -25.54
N LYS A 88 -14.07 -17.68 -24.87
CA LYS A 88 -15.42 -18.21 -24.61
C LYS A 88 -16.45 -17.76 -25.66
N GLN A 89 -16.08 -16.87 -26.57
CA GLN A 89 -16.98 -16.41 -27.62
C GLN A 89 -17.18 -17.49 -28.69
N ARG A 90 -18.41 -17.55 -29.23
CA ARG A 90 -18.78 -18.50 -30.30
C ARG A 90 -17.98 -18.25 -31.58
N VAL A 91 -17.77 -16.98 -31.93
CA VAL A 91 -16.93 -16.58 -33.07
C VAL A 91 -15.57 -16.16 -32.53
N GLN A 92 -14.52 -16.84 -32.96
CA GLN A 92 -13.15 -16.58 -32.52
C GLN A 92 -12.33 -15.96 -33.63
N VAL A 93 -11.72 -14.81 -33.35
CA VAL A 93 -10.76 -14.17 -34.25
C VAL A 93 -9.35 -14.48 -33.76
N THR A 94 -8.61 -15.28 -34.52
CA THR A 94 -7.26 -15.75 -34.15
C THR A 94 -6.27 -14.61 -33.94
N LEU A 95 -6.35 -13.56 -34.77
CA LEU A 95 -5.50 -12.37 -34.69
C LEU A 95 -5.64 -11.64 -33.34
N ILE A 96 -6.85 -11.46 -32.83
CA ILE A 96 -7.10 -10.79 -31.54
C ILE A 96 -6.40 -11.54 -30.42
N ARG A 97 -6.56 -12.87 -30.38
CA ARG A 97 -5.94 -13.71 -29.36
C ARG A 97 -4.41 -13.70 -29.47
N LYS A 98 -3.86 -13.71 -30.68
CA LYS A 98 -2.42 -13.65 -30.93
C LYS A 98 -1.83 -12.32 -30.44
N ALA A 99 -2.40 -11.19 -30.88
CA ALA A 99 -1.95 -9.85 -30.50
C ALA A 99 -2.01 -9.63 -28.98
N GLN A 100 -3.09 -10.04 -28.32
CA GLN A 100 -3.20 -9.93 -26.85
C GLN A 100 -2.18 -10.80 -26.12
N LYS A 101 -1.92 -12.02 -26.58
CA LYS A 101 -0.89 -12.90 -26.00
C LYS A 101 0.52 -12.34 -26.16
N GLU A 102 0.82 -11.73 -27.30
CA GLU A 102 2.12 -11.07 -27.53
C GLU A 102 2.32 -9.91 -26.54
N THR A 103 1.32 -9.04 -26.39
CA THR A 103 1.34 -7.94 -25.41
C THR A 103 1.45 -8.46 -23.97
N LEU A 104 0.71 -9.51 -23.62
CA LEU A 104 0.79 -10.15 -22.30
C LEU A 104 2.22 -10.65 -22.01
N ASN A 105 2.86 -11.28 -23.00
CA ASN A 105 4.23 -11.77 -22.87
C ASN A 105 5.23 -10.63 -22.72
N GLN A 106 5.04 -9.52 -23.43
CA GLN A 106 5.87 -8.32 -23.24
C GLN A 106 5.72 -7.75 -21.83
N LEU A 107 4.49 -7.61 -21.32
CA LEU A 107 4.26 -7.14 -19.95
C LEU A 107 4.92 -8.06 -18.90
N LYS A 108 4.86 -9.38 -19.08
CA LYS A 108 5.57 -10.33 -18.19
C LYS A 108 7.08 -10.09 -18.19
N LYS A 109 7.68 -9.87 -19.37
CA LYS A 109 9.12 -9.56 -19.49
C LYS A 109 9.47 -8.23 -18.81
N GLN A 110 8.65 -7.19 -19.00
CA GLN A 110 8.89 -5.89 -18.36
C GLN A 110 8.77 -5.95 -16.84
N ILE A 111 7.78 -6.68 -16.31
CA ILE A 111 7.66 -6.93 -14.86
C ILE A 111 8.92 -7.63 -14.33
N ALA A 112 9.38 -8.68 -15.00
CA ALA A 112 10.61 -9.40 -14.59
C ALA A 112 11.86 -8.50 -14.65
N ARG A 113 11.94 -7.58 -15.62
CA ARG A 113 13.03 -6.59 -15.68
C ARG A 113 12.97 -5.63 -14.49
N ILE A 114 11.79 -5.13 -14.15
CA ILE A 114 11.60 -4.27 -12.96
C ILE A 114 11.95 -5.03 -11.68
N ASP A 115 11.57 -6.29 -11.56
CA ASP A 115 11.91 -7.13 -10.40
C ASP A 115 13.43 -7.27 -10.22
N LYS A 116 14.19 -7.45 -11.30
CA LYS A 116 15.66 -7.49 -11.26
C LYS A 116 16.28 -6.15 -10.87
N GLU A 117 15.77 -5.04 -11.41
CA GLU A 117 16.26 -3.71 -11.04
C GLU A 117 15.93 -3.37 -9.57
N LEU A 118 14.77 -3.78 -9.06
CA LEU A 118 14.43 -3.66 -7.64
C LEU A 118 15.43 -4.40 -6.77
N GLU A 119 15.72 -5.67 -7.10
CA GLU A 119 16.68 -6.48 -6.34
C GLU A 119 18.09 -5.85 -6.36
N LYS A 120 18.51 -5.32 -7.51
CA LYS A 120 19.79 -4.61 -7.65
C LYS A 120 19.85 -3.37 -6.77
N LEU A 121 18.82 -2.51 -6.80
CA LEU A 121 18.78 -1.29 -5.97
C LEU A 121 18.76 -1.62 -4.48
N ILE A 122 18.02 -2.65 -4.07
CA ILE A 122 17.96 -3.07 -2.66
C ILE A 122 19.34 -3.54 -2.20
N LYS A 123 20.10 -4.27 -3.05
CA LYS A 123 21.46 -4.74 -2.75
C LYS A 123 22.54 -3.65 -2.76
N GLN A 124 22.28 -2.50 -3.38
CA GLN A 124 23.26 -1.40 -3.44
C GLN A 124 23.47 -0.73 -2.09
N ASP A 125 22.46 -0.73 -1.24
CA ASP A 125 22.50 -0.12 0.09
C ASP A 125 22.52 -1.21 1.16
N PRO A 126 23.60 -1.38 1.94
CA PRO A 126 23.72 -2.44 2.93
C PRO A 126 22.63 -2.40 4.01
N GLU A 127 22.20 -1.21 4.41
CA GLU A 127 21.19 -1.04 5.47
C GLU A 127 19.80 -1.42 4.96
N ILE A 128 19.42 -0.94 3.78
CA ILE A 128 18.16 -1.33 3.13
C ILE A 128 18.17 -2.84 2.83
N PHE A 129 19.29 -3.38 2.36
CA PHE A 129 19.43 -4.82 2.08
C PHE A 129 19.23 -5.66 3.34
N GLN A 130 19.91 -5.31 4.44
CA GLN A 130 19.77 -6.03 5.72
C GLN A 130 18.32 -6.01 6.20
N ARG A 131 17.67 -4.86 6.16
CA ARG A 131 16.27 -4.71 6.59
C ARG A 131 15.30 -5.43 5.67
N ALA A 132 15.56 -5.44 4.37
CA ALA A 132 14.80 -6.22 3.40
C ALA A 132 14.90 -7.73 3.70
N ASN A 133 16.10 -8.24 3.99
CA ASN A 133 16.30 -9.65 4.34
C ASN A 133 15.63 -10.02 5.67
N ASN A 134 15.67 -9.13 6.67
CA ASN A 134 14.94 -9.33 7.92
C ASN A 134 13.43 -9.46 7.67
N LEU A 135 12.88 -8.63 6.78
CA LEU A 135 11.47 -8.74 6.38
C LEU A 135 11.18 -9.99 5.57
N ASP A 136 12.04 -10.37 4.63
CA ASP A 136 11.89 -11.56 3.79
C ASP A 136 11.98 -12.87 4.60
N SER A 137 12.68 -12.85 5.74
CA SER A 137 12.72 -13.99 6.67
C SER A 137 11.36 -14.30 7.33
N ILE A 138 10.42 -13.35 7.31
CA ILE A 138 9.09 -13.54 7.88
C ILE A 138 8.28 -14.45 6.94
N PRO A 139 7.70 -15.56 7.43
CA PRO A 139 6.89 -16.45 6.60
C PRO A 139 5.82 -15.71 5.80
N GLY A 140 5.79 -15.93 4.48
CA GLY A 140 4.84 -15.29 3.57
C GLY A 140 5.15 -13.84 3.20
N CYS A 141 6.15 -13.22 3.83
CA CYS A 141 6.69 -11.94 3.39
C CYS A 141 7.78 -12.19 2.37
N GLY A 142 7.49 -11.96 1.10
CA GLY A 142 8.51 -11.98 0.04
C GLY A 142 9.13 -10.60 -0.18
N MET A 143 10.25 -10.56 -0.88
CA MET A 143 10.99 -9.34 -1.27
C MET A 143 10.09 -8.20 -1.77
N LEU A 144 9.04 -8.49 -2.53
CA LEU A 144 8.09 -7.46 -3.00
C LEU A 144 7.34 -6.79 -1.84
N LEU A 145 6.84 -7.57 -0.87
CA LEU A 145 6.19 -7.02 0.31
C LEU A 145 7.21 -6.29 1.18
N ALA A 146 8.41 -6.83 1.36
CA ALA A 146 9.50 -6.19 2.09
C ALA A 146 9.82 -4.80 1.50
N ALA A 147 10.03 -4.69 0.19
CA ALA A 147 10.28 -3.43 -0.51
C ALA A 147 9.13 -2.43 -0.32
N HIS A 148 7.87 -2.90 -0.40
CA HIS A 148 6.71 -2.06 -0.12
C HIS A 148 6.69 -1.54 1.32
N LEU A 149 7.05 -2.37 2.31
CA LEU A 149 7.11 -1.96 3.72
C LEU A 149 8.23 -0.95 3.97
N LEU A 150 9.41 -1.15 3.38
CA LEU A 150 10.53 -0.20 3.46
C LEU A 150 10.14 1.17 2.89
N VAL A 151 9.49 1.21 1.73
CA VAL A 151 9.06 2.47 1.11
C VAL A 151 8.01 3.20 1.95
N ILE A 152 6.98 2.51 2.46
CA ILE A 152 5.91 3.20 3.21
C ILE A 152 6.35 3.66 4.59
N THR A 153 7.34 2.99 5.18
CA THR A 153 7.90 3.35 6.49
C THR A 153 9.08 4.31 6.37
N GLU A 154 9.52 4.62 5.15
CA GLU A 154 10.73 5.39 4.85
C GLU A 154 11.94 4.77 5.57
N ASN A 155 12.14 3.47 5.33
CA ASN A 155 13.11 2.65 6.04
C ASN A 155 12.91 2.74 7.55
N PHE A 156 11.68 2.51 8.03
CA PHE A 156 11.30 2.58 9.46
C PHE A 156 11.61 3.90 10.19
N THR A 157 12.03 4.96 9.50
CA THR A 157 12.28 6.27 10.13
C THR A 157 10.98 6.99 10.44
N LYS A 158 9.98 6.90 9.55
CA LYS A 158 8.70 7.59 9.68
C LYS A 158 7.69 6.86 10.55
N ILE A 159 7.69 5.52 10.50
CA ILE A 159 6.76 4.69 11.27
C ILE A 159 7.54 3.57 11.95
N GLN A 160 7.79 3.75 13.25
CA GLN A 160 8.52 2.79 14.08
C GLN A 160 7.61 1.84 14.87
N ASN A 161 6.32 2.18 15.03
CA ASN A 161 5.38 1.42 15.84
C ASN A 161 4.49 0.52 14.96
N SER A 162 4.50 -0.79 15.23
CA SER A 162 3.71 -1.77 14.47
C SER A 162 2.21 -1.50 14.49
N LYS A 163 1.64 -1.02 15.61
CA LYS A 163 0.22 -0.62 15.69
C LYS A 163 -0.08 0.56 14.78
N ARG A 164 0.82 1.55 14.69
CA ARG A 164 0.68 2.69 13.78
C ARG A 164 0.81 2.23 12.32
N LEU A 165 1.73 1.31 12.03
CA LEU A 165 1.89 0.75 10.69
C LEU A 165 0.64 -0.03 10.24
N ALA A 166 0.10 -0.89 11.10
CA ALA A 166 -1.11 -1.65 10.82
C ALA A 166 -2.35 -0.75 10.59
N ALA A 167 -2.46 0.34 11.37
CA ALA A 167 -3.47 1.37 11.17
C ALA A 167 -3.26 2.13 9.85
N PHE A 168 -2.02 2.49 9.52
CA PHE A 168 -1.65 3.21 8.30
C PHE A 168 -1.91 2.40 7.04
N VAL A 169 -1.54 1.12 7.03
CA VAL A 169 -1.85 0.20 5.92
C VAL A 169 -3.36 -0.08 5.83
N GLY A 170 -4.09 0.12 6.93
CA GLY A 170 -5.53 -0.09 7.01
C GLY A 170 -5.85 -1.57 7.02
N ILE A 171 -5.24 -2.34 7.92
CA ILE A 171 -5.64 -3.73 8.20
C ILE A 171 -6.37 -3.88 9.54
N VAL A 172 -6.32 -2.84 10.38
CA VAL A 172 -6.99 -2.78 11.68
C VAL A 172 -8.44 -2.33 11.49
N PRO A 173 -9.42 -3.02 12.09
CA PRO A 173 -10.82 -2.59 12.07
C PRO A 173 -11.03 -1.39 13.00
N TYR A 174 -11.80 -0.39 12.55
CA TYR A 174 -12.20 0.75 13.36
C TYR A 174 -13.60 0.54 13.92
N GLN A 175 -13.77 0.74 15.22
CA GLN A 175 -15.10 0.81 15.83
C GLN A 175 -15.80 2.10 15.40
N HIS A 176 -17.09 1.99 15.12
CA HIS A 176 -17.95 3.13 14.82
C HIS A 176 -18.93 3.28 15.98
N GLN A 177 -18.61 4.19 16.90
CA GLN A 177 -19.51 4.56 17.99
C GLN A 177 -19.97 6.00 17.71
N SER A 178 -21.07 6.15 17.00
CA SER A 178 -21.80 7.43 16.91
C SER A 178 -23.05 7.32 17.78
N GLY A 179 -23.44 8.40 18.46
CA GLY A 179 -24.46 8.41 19.51
C GLY A 179 -25.83 7.80 19.17
N THR A 180 -26.15 7.56 17.90
CA THR A 180 -27.39 6.91 17.44
C THR A 180 -27.22 5.47 16.94
N SER A 181 -25.99 4.93 16.89
CA SER A 181 -25.67 3.64 16.28
C SER A 181 -24.46 2.99 16.97
N VAL A 182 -24.70 2.41 18.14
CA VAL A 182 -23.67 1.76 18.97
C VAL A 182 -23.32 0.34 18.48
N PHE A 183 -24.10 -0.24 17.56
CA PHE A 183 -24.01 -1.67 17.16
C PHE A 183 -23.41 -1.94 15.76
N LYS A 184 -22.79 -0.95 15.09
CA LYS A 184 -22.17 -1.22 13.77
C LYS A 184 -20.91 -2.07 13.93
N LYS A 185 -20.86 -3.20 13.22
CA LYS A 185 -19.66 -4.06 13.15
C LYS A 185 -18.45 -3.23 12.72
N ALA A 186 -17.35 -3.36 13.45
CA ALA A 186 -16.10 -2.69 13.12
C ALA A 186 -15.64 -3.10 11.72
N LYS A 187 -15.31 -2.11 10.88
CA LYS A 187 -14.88 -2.32 9.50
C LYS A 187 -13.48 -1.76 9.29
N ILE A 188 -12.76 -2.38 8.38
CA ILE A 188 -11.52 -1.81 7.87
C ILE A 188 -11.86 -0.55 7.07
N ARG A 189 -11.01 0.46 7.22
CA ARG A 189 -11.00 1.65 6.39
C ARG A 189 -10.17 1.39 5.13
N HIS A 190 -10.69 1.73 3.95
CA HIS A 190 -9.95 1.55 2.70
C HIS A 190 -8.84 2.60 2.47
N PHE A 191 -8.58 3.49 3.44
CA PHE A 191 -7.51 4.48 3.43
C PHE A 191 -6.12 3.86 3.63
N GLY A 192 -5.10 4.39 2.95
CA GLY A 192 -3.71 3.92 3.04
C GLY A 192 -3.18 3.24 1.76
N PRO A 193 -1.96 2.70 1.80
CA PRO A 193 -1.30 2.08 0.65
C PRO A 193 -2.00 0.76 0.24
N GLY A 194 -2.89 0.86 -0.76
CA GLY A 194 -3.64 -0.28 -1.31
C GLY A 194 -2.78 -1.48 -1.73
N PRO A 195 -1.66 -1.29 -2.45
CA PRO A 195 -0.76 -2.38 -2.82
C PRO A 195 -0.18 -3.13 -1.60
N SER A 196 0.33 -2.42 -0.59
CA SER A 196 0.87 -3.03 0.63
C SER A 196 -0.20 -3.82 1.38
N ARG A 197 -1.43 -3.30 1.48
CA ARG A 197 -2.57 -4.02 2.10
C ARG A 197 -2.90 -5.31 1.35
N LYS A 198 -2.94 -5.25 0.01
CA LYS A 198 -3.17 -6.42 -0.86
C LYS A 198 -2.08 -7.47 -0.66
N LEU A 199 -0.81 -7.06 -0.65
CA LEU A 199 0.32 -7.96 -0.46
C LEU A 199 0.31 -8.62 0.92
N LEU A 200 0.06 -7.87 2.00
CA LEU A 200 -0.11 -8.44 3.35
C LEU A 200 -1.26 -9.44 3.42
N ARG A 201 -2.37 -9.16 2.72
CA ARG A 201 -3.50 -10.08 2.65
C ARG A 201 -3.12 -11.39 1.96
N LEU A 202 -2.36 -11.32 0.86
CA LEU A 202 -1.86 -12.50 0.15
C LEU A 202 -0.83 -13.27 0.99
N ALA A 203 0.07 -12.57 1.70
CA ALA A 203 1.02 -13.16 2.64
C ALA A 203 0.28 -13.94 3.74
N ALA A 204 -0.72 -13.32 4.37
CA ALA A 204 -1.56 -13.93 5.39
C ALA A 204 -2.31 -15.17 4.88
N GLN A 205 -2.81 -15.15 3.65
CA GLN A 205 -3.46 -16.31 3.01
C GLN A 205 -2.47 -17.43 2.73
N SER A 206 -1.27 -17.10 2.27
CA SER A 206 -0.22 -18.08 2.00
C SER A 206 0.19 -18.80 3.28
N VAL A 207 0.51 -18.07 4.36
CA VAL A 207 0.90 -18.70 5.63
C VAL A 207 -0.25 -19.45 6.29
N ALA A 208 -1.49 -18.97 6.19
CA ALA A 208 -2.65 -19.69 6.72
C ALA A 208 -2.87 -21.04 6.04
N THR A 209 -2.40 -21.20 4.80
CA THR A 209 -2.51 -22.43 4.02
C THR A 209 -1.33 -23.37 4.27
N HIS A 210 -0.10 -22.85 4.20
CA HIS A 210 1.11 -23.67 4.12
C HIS A 210 1.89 -23.78 5.43
N ASN A 211 1.82 -22.78 6.32
CA ASN A 211 2.54 -22.82 7.59
C ASN A 211 1.67 -23.46 8.68
N VAL A 212 2.15 -24.55 9.28
CA VAL A 212 1.41 -25.36 10.25
C VAL A 212 0.90 -24.53 11.45
N THR A 213 1.74 -23.63 11.98
CA THR A 213 1.39 -22.80 13.13
C THR A 213 0.27 -21.82 12.80
N PHE A 214 0.39 -21.09 11.68
CA PHE A 214 -0.65 -20.17 11.23
C PHE A 214 -1.93 -20.87 10.80
N ARG A 215 -1.81 -22.04 10.15
CA ARG A 215 -2.96 -22.88 9.77
C ARG A 215 -3.74 -23.35 10.99
N ARG A 216 -3.07 -23.82 12.04
CA ARG A 216 -3.71 -24.21 13.31
C ARG A 216 -4.46 -23.03 13.94
N TYR A 217 -3.82 -21.85 13.98
CA TYR A 217 -4.48 -20.64 14.45
C TYR A 217 -5.71 -20.28 13.61
N TYR A 218 -5.59 -20.34 12.28
CA TYR A 218 -6.65 -20.04 11.33
C TYR A 218 -7.86 -20.95 11.54
N LEU A 219 -7.67 -22.27 11.53
CA LEU A 219 -8.73 -23.26 11.72
C LEU A 219 -9.40 -23.12 13.10
N ARG A 220 -8.61 -22.98 14.18
CA ARG A 220 -9.16 -22.76 15.54
C ARG A 220 -10.07 -21.53 15.62
N LYS A 221 -9.72 -20.44 14.93
CA LYS A 221 -10.54 -19.22 14.95
C LYS A 221 -11.81 -19.35 14.12
N LEU A 222 -11.78 -20.13 13.04
CA LEU A 222 -12.99 -20.44 12.26
C LEU A 222 -13.96 -21.32 13.06
N ASP A 223 -13.43 -22.31 13.79
CA ASP A 223 -14.21 -23.18 14.68
C ASP A 223 -14.92 -22.38 15.79
N GLN A 224 -14.28 -21.32 16.28
CA GLN A 224 -14.88 -20.32 17.19
C GLN A 224 -15.92 -19.38 16.53
N GLY A 225 -16.37 -19.67 15.31
CA GLY A 225 -17.35 -18.88 14.57
C GLY A 225 -16.85 -17.52 14.04
N LYS A 226 -15.53 -17.26 14.02
CA LYS A 226 -14.99 -15.99 13.51
C LYS A 226 -15.00 -15.98 11.98
N ALA A 227 -15.38 -14.84 11.39
CA ALA A 227 -15.40 -14.68 9.94
C ALA A 227 -14.01 -14.77 9.31
N LYS A 228 -13.87 -15.50 8.19
CA LYS A 228 -12.60 -15.69 7.46
C LYS A 228 -11.81 -14.38 7.22
N PRO A 229 -12.44 -13.26 6.79
CA PRO A 229 -11.70 -12.02 6.56
C PRO A 229 -11.06 -11.45 7.82
N LEU A 230 -11.72 -11.57 8.98
CA LEU A 230 -11.21 -11.12 10.27
C LEU A 230 -9.98 -11.93 10.68
N VAL A 231 -10.05 -13.25 10.58
CA VAL A 231 -8.94 -14.13 10.97
C VAL A 231 -7.70 -13.84 10.12
N LEU A 232 -7.86 -13.66 8.82
CA LEU A 232 -6.77 -13.30 7.92
C LEU A 232 -6.20 -11.90 8.21
N ASN A 233 -7.00 -10.94 8.69
CA ASN A 233 -6.47 -9.65 9.14
C ASN A 233 -5.66 -9.79 10.43
N ASN A 234 -6.09 -10.67 11.35
CA ASN A 234 -5.32 -10.95 12.56
C ASN A 234 -3.97 -11.58 12.23
N ILE A 235 -3.93 -12.48 11.24
CA ILE A 235 -2.68 -13.05 10.72
C ILE A 235 -1.83 -11.95 10.07
N ALA A 236 -2.40 -11.14 9.18
CA ALA A 236 -1.68 -10.03 8.55
C ALA A 236 -1.08 -9.05 9.59
N ASN A 237 -1.82 -8.75 10.66
CA ASN A 237 -1.36 -7.90 11.75
C ASN A 237 -0.28 -8.57 12.62
N LYS A 238 -0.19 -9.90 12.60
CA LYS A 238 0.87 -10.64 13.29
C LYS A 238 2.17 -10.70 12.47
N LEU A 239 2.08 -10.47 11.15
CA LEU A 239 3.23 -10.38 10.24
C LEU A 239 3.88 -8.98 10.23
N LEU A 240 3.22 -7.96 10.80
CA LEU A 240 3.74 -6.60 11.01
C LEU A 240 4.26 -6.42 12.45
#